data_AF-A0A3D6C5A3-F1
#
_entry.id   AF-A0A3D6C5A3-F1
#
_cell.length_a   1.000
_cell.length_b   1.000
_cell.length_c   1.000
_cell.angle_alpha   90.00
_cell.angle_beta   90.00
_cell.angle_gamma   90.00
#
_symmetry.space_group_name_H-M   'P 1'
#
loop_
_entity.id
_entity.type
_entity.pdbx_description
1 polymer ?
#
loop_
_entity_poly.entity_id
_entity_poly.type
_entity_poly.pdbx_seq_one_letter_code
_entity_poly.pdbx_strand_id
1 'polypeptide(L)'
;LPLHVIECGIVEKEGKDFVHGKIVTPAGPLISFDLNGEQISDMSLTLVVLEDPGITNVMVIPNPDHDKPMISFEGKLNTLTLEKLLVPDSPLYEKLISLTAGDPITVSTDAFSQVHLNTERLNLDAVLSNKQKADNVPSRPLLAQKAMFFKADSLIYKAREFKKVDSKISFAPDKTRVQILHADLCDLGAGGFADIFHGTDNPRVVSEFKITSKHHKDISNVLGCLFKTESLIEGSYILDGVLTGNAKADRIYARQNGQLRFEAKSGRIYKATLLSRVLSVINLFSEVDIRQQGFGYKRFTVTADIRDSVIHVERAYIDADNMAVIASGWMDPVNDRLDMTFLVAPLKTVDTIIQNIPLVNTILGGRLISFPAKATGKLSDPTVIPLHPSAVGKGLLNLLGDIIKAPVRLFQEDDTQ
;
A
#
# COMPACT_ATOMS: atom_id res chain seq x y z
N LEU A 1 -24.85 33.85 5.69
CA LEU A 1 -25.20 34.31 4.33
C LEU A 1 -26.72 34.48 4.28
N PRO A 2 -27.27 35.63 3.83
CA PRO A 2 -28.73 35.78 3.75
C PRO A 2 -29.26 34.81 2.69
N LEU A 3 -30.09 33.86 3.11
CA LEU A 3 -30.76 32.91 2.23
C LEU A 3 -32.01 33.60 1.66
N HIS A 4 -32.17 33.57 0.33
CA HIS A 4 -33.39 34.08 -0.29
C HIS A 4 -34.36 32.92 -0.50
N VAL A 5 -35.40 32.87 0.32
CA VAL A 5 -36.53 31.96 0.12
C VAL A 5 -37.33 32.50 -1.06
N ILE A 6 -37.37 31.75 -2.16
CA ILE A 6 -38.10 32.16 -3.38
C ILE A 6 -39.51 31.59 -3.38
N GLU A 7 -39.70 30.42 -2.80
CA GLU A 7 -40.98 29.73 -2.75
C GLU A 7 -41.08 28.95 -1.44
N CYS A 8 -42.18 29.10 -0.71
CA CYS A 8 -42.48 28.33 0.48
C CYS A 8 -44.00 28.17 0.57
N GLY A 9 -44.47 26.92 0.63
CA GLY A 9 -45.89 26.60 0.69
C GLY A 9 -46.17 25.51 1.72
N ILE A 10 -47.27 25.66 2.43
CA ILE A 10 -47.82 24.64 3.34
C ILE A 10 -49.05 24.04 2.66
N VAL A 11 -49.08 22.73 2.54
CA VAL A 11 -50.21 21.98 1.97
C VAL A 11 -50.61 20.90 2.98
N GLU A 12 -51.86 20.96 3.44
CA GLU A 12 -52.41 19.92 4.31
C GLU A 12 -52.91 18.75 3.44
N LYS A 13 -52.40 17.54 3.68
CA LYS A 13 -52.81 16.34 2.94
C LYS A 13 -52.97 15.16 3.89
N GLU A 14 -54.17 14.56 3.91
CA GLU A 14 -54.49 13.38 4.74
C GLU A 14 -54.22 13.57 6.25
N GLY A 15 -54.43 14.80 6.77
CA GLY A 15 -54.23 15.12 8.20
C GLY A 15 -52.77 15.33 8.60
N LYS A 16 -51.87 15.52 7.62
CA LYS A 16 -50.46 15.90 7.83
C LYS A 16 -50.15 17.21 7.13
N ASP A 17 -49.32 18.02 7.79
CA ASP A 17 -48.77 19.24 7.23
C ASP A 17 -47.56 18.91 6.36
N PHE A 18 -47.64 19.26 5.08
CA PHE A 18 -46.53 19.16 4.14
C PHE A 18 -45.98 20.55 3.85
N VAL A 19 -44.68 20.74 4.05
CA VAL A 19 -44.01 21.99 3.70
C VAL A 19 -43.02 21.73 2.58
N HIS A 20 -43.24 22.40 1.45
CA HIS A 20 -42.26 22.46 0.37
C HIS A 20 -41.65 23.86 0.33
N GLY A 21 -40.32 23.91 0.20
CA GLY A 21 -39.62 25.18 0.07
C GLY A 21 -38.47 25.12 -0.92
N LYS A 22 -38.17 26.29 -1.49
CA LYS A 22 -37.03 26.53 -2.38
C LYS A 22 -36.23 27.73 -1.90
N ILE A 23 -34.94 27.50 -1.70
CA ILE A 23 -33.97 28.49 -1.26
C ILE A 23 -32.93 28.66 -2.34
N VAL A 24 -32.79 29.87 -2.88
CA VAL A 24 -31.64 30.21 -3.70
C VAL A 24 -30.57 30.81 -2.81
N THR A 25 -29.39 30.24 -2.90
CA THR A 25 -28.23 30.76 -2.19
C THR A 25 -27.61 31.91 -2.98
N PRO A 26 -27.03 32.92 -2.31
CA PRO A 26 -26.34 34.02 -3.00
C PRO A 26 -25.19 33.55 -3.92
N ALA A 27 -24.67 32.34 -3.68
CA ALA A 27 -23.61 31.74 -4.47
C ALA A 27 -24.10 31.01 -5.74
N GLY A 28 -25.42 30.94 -5.97
CA GLY A 28 -26.02 30.35 -7.18
C GLY A 28 -26.78 29.03 -6.96
N PRO A 29 -26.31 28.06 -6.14
CA PRO A 29 -27.03 26.81 -5.93
C PRO A 29 -28.45 27.01 -5.39
N LEU A 30 -29.37 26.19 -5.90
CA LEU A 30 -30.76 26.08 -5.47
C LEU A 30 -30.92 24.86 -4.55
N ILE A 31 -31.56 25.06 -3.41
CA ILE A 31 -31.92 23.99 -2.46
C ILE A 31 -33.43 23.91 -2.40
N SER A 32 -34.00 22.79 -2.86
CA SER A 32 -35.40 22.45 -2.62
C SER A 32 -35.50 21.46 -1.47
N PHE A 33 -36.53 21.56 -0.64
CA PHE A 33 -36.71 20.64 0.47
C PHE A 33 -38.18 20.37 0.74
N ASP A 34 -38.46 19.17 1.24
CA ASP A 34 -39.77 18.75 1.71
C ASP A 34 -39.68 18.39 3.20
N LEU A 35 -40.65 18.89 3.96
CA LEU A 35 -40.88 18.52 5.35
C LEU A 35 -42.27 17.89 5.50
N ASN A 36 -42.40 16.93 6.41
CA ASN A 36 -43.66 16.30 6.76
C ASN A 36 -43.77 16.12 8.28
N GLY A 37 -44.95 16.39 8.83
CA GLY A 37 -45.27 16.26 10.25
C GLY A 37 -46.79 16.31 10.48
N GLU A 38 -47.24 15.94 11.68
CA GLU A 38 -48.63 16.21 12.09
C GLU A 38 -48.81 17.68 12.51
N GLN A 39 -47.72 18.35 12.91
CA GLN A 39 -47.69 19.76 13.32
C GLN A 39 -46.35 20.42 12.93
N ILE A 40 -46.28 21.75 12.83
CA ILE A 40 -45.01 22.46 12.53
C ILE A 40 -43.86 22.08 13.48
N SER A 41 -44.17 21.78 14.75
CA SER A 41 -43.16 21.40 15.76
C SER A 41 -42.57 20.00 15.60
N ASP A 42 -43.22 19.10 14.84
CA ASP A 42 -42.76 17.72 14.64
C ASP A 42 -42.31 17.43 13.20
N MET A 43 -42.20 18.48 12.38
CA MET A 43 -41.79 18.38 10.99
C MET A 43 -40.39 17.77 10.85
N SER A 44 -40.32 16.75 9.99
CA SER A 44 -39.11 16.02 9.65
C SER A 44 -38.77 16.21 8.18
N LEU A 45 -37.47 16.30 7.87
CA LEU A 45 -36.96 16.43 6.52
C LEU A 45 -37.12 15.11 5.76
N THR A 46 -37.88 15.13 4.67
CA THR A 46 -38.18 13.94 3.86
C THR A 46 -37.46 13.94 2.51
N LEU A 47 -37.13 15.12 1.98
CA LEU A 47 -36.37 15.28 0.75
C LEU A 47 -35.53 16.56 0.80
N VAL A 48 -34.32 16.47 0.26
CA VAL A 48 -33.50 17.63 -0.12
C VAL A 48 -33.06 17.43 -1.56
N VAL A 49 -33.32 18.42 -2.42
CA VAL A 49 -32.78 18.48 -3.77
C VAL A 49 -31.81 19.65 -3.83
N LEU A 50 -30.58 19.37 -4.24
CA LEU A 50 -29.56 20.40 -4.45
C LEU A 50 -29.21 20.47 -5.94
N GLU A 51 -29.36 21.66 -6.51
CA GLU A 51 -29.12 21.94 -7.93
C GLU A 51 -28.11 23.08 -8.09
N ASP A 52 -27.06 22.83 -8.87
CA ASP A 52 -26.06 23.80 -9.32
C ASP A 52 -25.82 23.53 -10.82
N PRO A 53 -26.35 24.39 -11.71
CA PRO A 53 -26.45 24.08 -13.13
C PRO A 53 -25.15 23.55 -13.76
N GLY A 54 -25.23 22.37 -14.38
CA GLY A 54 -24.10 21.70 -15.04
C GLY A 54 -23.11 21.00 -14.09
N ILE A 55 -23.24 21.19 -12.78
CA ILE A 55 -22.28 20.73 -11.77
C ILE A 55 -22.90 19.67 -10.85
N THR A 56 -24.01 20.03 -10.20
CA THR A 56 -24.71 19.21 -9.20
C THR A 56 -26.20 19.16 -9.51
N ASN A 57 -26.77 17.97 -9.45
CA ASN A 57 -28.21 17.73 -9.36
C ASN A 57 -28.38 16.45 -8.56
N VAL A 58 -28.69 16.60 -7.28
CA VAL A 58 -28.73 15.48 -6.34
C VAL A 58 -29.99 15.55 -5.49
N MET A 59 -30.59 14.38 -5.29
CA MET A 59 -31.66 14.13 -4.33
C MET A 59 -31.10 13.36 -3.14
N VAL A 60 -31.29 13.91 -1.95
CA VAL A 60 -30.95 13.28 -0.67
C VAL A 60 -32.24 13.03 0.09
N ILE A 61 -32.48 11.77 0.42
CA ILE A 61 -33.72 11.32 1.08
C ILE A 61 -33.33 10.81 2.47
N PRO A 62 -33.58 11.57 3.54
CA PRO A 62 -33.36 11.10 4.90
C PRO A 62 -34.27 9.94 5.24
N ASN A 63 -33.75 8.99 6.02
CA ASN A 63 -34.53 7.88 6.52
C ASN A 63 -34.83 8.09 8.01
N PRO A 64 -36.11 8.13 8.43
CA PRO A 64 -36.47 8.27 9.83
C PRO A 64 -36.23 6.97 10.63
N ASP A 65 -36.15 5.81 9.98
CA ASP A 65 -35.95 4.53 10.63
C ASP A 65 -34.51 4.35 11.07
N HIS A 66 -34.27 4.42 12.39
CA HIS A 66 -32.94 4.32 13.00
C HIS A 66 -32.24 2.97 12.77
N ASP A 67 -32.98 1.93 12.40
CA ASP A 67 -32.43 0.61 12.07
C ASP A 67 -32.01 0.50 10.59
N LYS A 68 -32.36 1.51 9.77
CA LYS A 68 -31.98 1.60 8.36
C LYS A 68 -30.92 2.67 8.12
N PRO A 69 -30.21 2.66 6.98
CA PRO A 69 -29.20 3.67 6.67
C PRO A 69 -29.76 5.10 6.67
N MET A 70 -28.95 6.08 7.08
CA MET A 70 -29.37 7.47 7.37
C MET A 70 -29.97 8.19 6.17
N ILE A 71 -29.38 8.03 4.99
CA ILE A 71 -29.82 8.71 3.77
C ILE A 71 -29.79 7.76 2.57
N SER A 72 -30.73 7.95 1.64
CA SER A 72 -30.56 7.58 0.24
C SER A 72 -30.05 8.78 -0.54
N PHE A 73 -29.25 8.51 -1.55
CA PHE A 73 -28.59 9.52 -2.38
C PHE A 73 -28.79 9.11 -3.83
N GLU A 74 -29.35 10.00 -4.66
CA GLU A 74 -29.58 9.79 -6.09
C GLU A 74 -29.17 11.02 -6.89
N GLY A 75 -28.60 10.81 -8.07
CA GLY A 75 -28.12 11.89 -8.95
C GLY A 75 -26.62 12.10 -8.84
N LYS A 76 -26.16 13.35 -9.01
CA LYS A 76 -24.74 13.74 -9.05
C LYS A 76 -24.50 14.95 -8.15
N LEU A 77 -23.57 14.82 -7.22
CA LEU A 77 -23.06 15.88 -6.35
C LEU A 77 -21.59 16.14 -6.68
N ASN A 78 -21.22 17.41 -6.82
CA ASN A 78 -19.83 17.84 -6.89
C ASN A 78 -19.52 18.73 -5.67
N THR A 79 -18.37 18.52 -5.04
CA THR A 79 -18.00 19.26 -3.82
C THR A 79 -17.82 20.76 -4.04
N LEU A 80 -17.58 21.24 -5.26
CA LEU A 80 -17.59 22.67 -5.57
C LEU A 80 -18.92 23.34 -5.20
N THR A 81 -20.03 22.63 -5.37
CA THR A 81 -21.34 23.12 -4.94
C THR A 81 -21.39 23.23 -3.42
N LEU A 82 -20.81 22.28 -2.67
CA LEU A 82 -20.75 22.36 -1.22
C LEU A 82 -19.85 23.51 -0.76
N GLU A 83 -18.71 23.74 -1.40
CA GLU A 83 -17.81 24.86 -1.10
C GLU A 83 -18.51 26.21 -1.24
N LYS A 84 -19.37 26.38 -2.26
CA LYS A 84 -20.22 27.58 -2.42
C LYS A 84 -21.24 27.78 -1.30
N LEU A 85 -21.69 26.69 -0.67
CA LEU A 85 -22.71 26.69 0.38
C LEU A 85 -22.12 26.87 1.78
N LEU A 86 -20.89 26.40 1.99
CA LEU A 86 -20.21 26.47 3.27
C LEU A 86 -19.69 27.89 3.53
N VAL A 87 -19.67 28.27 4.80
CA VAL A 87 -19.06 29.54 5.21
C VAL A 87 -17.53 29.39 5.06
N PRO A 88 -16.85 30.28 4.33
CA PRO A 88 -15.39 30.27 4.22
C PRO A 88 -14.72 30.24 5.60
N ASP A 89 -13.61 29.51 5.71
CA ASP A 89 -12.83 29.32 6.95
C ASP A 89 -13.59 28.63 8.11
N SER A 90 -14.82 28.16 7.87
CA SER A 90 -15.55 27.39 8.88
C SER A 90 -14.91 26.01 9.10
N PRO A 91 -15.05 25.39 10.28
CA PRO A 91 -14.47 24.07 10.53
C PRO A 91 -14.86 22.99 9.51
N LEU A 92 -16.08 23.07 8.97
CA LEU A 92 -16.55 22.12 7.94
C LEU A 92 -15.96 22.42 6.57
N TYR A 93 -15.79 23.70 6.23
CA TYR A 93 -15.10 24.13 5.01
C TYR A 93 -13.63 23.68 5.02
N GLU A 94 -12.91 23.96 6.10
CA GLU A 94 -11.52 23.52 6.27
C GLU A 94 -11.37 22.00 6.21
N LYS A 95 -12.32 21.26 6.80
CA LYS A 95 -12.32 19.79 6.72
C LYS A 95 -12.55 19.29 5.29
N LEU A 96 -13.42 19.95 4.52
CA LEU A 96 -13.64 19.63 3.12
C LEU A 96 -12.38 19.90 2.30
N ILE A 97 -11.80 21.11 2.40
CA ILE A 97 -10.59 21.50 1.67
C ILE A 97 -9.38 20.64 2.05
N SER A 98 -9.21 20.29 3.32
CA SER A 98 -8.10 19.42 3.74
C SER A 98 -8.23 17.98 3.22
N LEU A 99 -9.47 17.48 3.05
CA LEU A 99 -9.75 16.18 2.47
C LEU A 99 -9.55 16.17 0.95
N THR A 100 -9.99 17.23 0.28
CA THR A 100 -9.96 17.34 -1.20
C THR A 100 -8.65 17.90 -1.74
N ALA A 101 -7.87 18.58 -0.89
CA ALA A 101 -6.78 19.47 -1.30
C ALA A 101 -7.22 20.56 -2.31
N GLY A 102 -8.51 20.89 -2.33
CA GLY A 102 -9.13 21.80 -3.30
C GLY A 102 -9.60 21.15 -4.59
N ASP A 103 -9.32 19.86 -4.83
CA ASP A 103 -9.76 19.16 -6.03
C ASP A 103 -11.21 18.68 -5.90
N PRO A 104 -12.06 18.88 -6.92
CA PRO A 104 -13.48 18.54 -6.82
C PRO A 104 -13.69 17.02 -6.75
N ILE A 105 -14.43 16.57 -5.73
CA ILE A 105 -14.95 15.21 -5.68
C ILE A 105 -16.33 15.19 -6.35
N THR A 106 -16.51 14.26 -7.29
CA THR A 106 -17.83 13.95 -7.85
C THR A 106 -18.36 12.66 -7.24
N VAL A 107 -19.52 12.73 -6.59
CA VAL A 107 -20.29 11.58 -6.10
C VAL A 107 -21.53 11.45 -6.97
N SER A 108 -21.76 10.28 -7.57
CA SER A 108 -22.94 10.04 -8.40
C SER A 108 -23.54 8.66 -8.21
N THR A 109 -24.82 8.49 -8.53
CA THR A 109 -25.44 7.15 -8.62
C THR A 109 -25.67 6.72 -10.05
N ASP A 110 -25.49 5.43 -10.32
CA ASP A 110 -25.89 4.83 -11.60
C ASP A 110 -27.33 4.28 -11.58
N ALA A 111 -27.74 3.67 -12.70
CA ALA A 111 -29.07 3.07 -12.88
C ALA A 111 -29.36 1.89 -11.95
N PHE A 112 -28.35 1.34 -11.26
CA PHE A 112 -28.49 0.27 -10.28
C PHE A 112 -28.37 0.79 -8.83
N SER A 113 -28.47 2.10 -8.64
CA SER A 113 -28.30 2.79 -7.36
C SER A 113 -26.94 2.49 -6.72
N GLN A 114 -25.89 2.29 -7.51
CA GLN A 114 -24.52 2.15 -7.00
C GLN A 114 -23.85 3.52 -6.98
N VAL A 115 -23.11 3.79 -5.91
CA VAL A 115 -22.42 5.09 -5.76
C VAL A 115 -21.08 5.03 -6.48
N HIS A 116 -20.75 6.08 -7.24
CA HIS A 116 -19.47 6.29 -7.88
C HIS A 116 -18.86 7.57 -7.31
N LEU A 117 -17.66 7.46 -6.74
CA LEU A 117 -16.88 8.58 -6.23
C LEU A 117 -15.63 8.71 -7.08
N ASN A 118 -15.50 9.84 -7.77
CA ASN A 118 -14.38 10.15 -8.66
C ASN A 118 -13.72 11.45 -8.20
N THR A 119 -12.39 11.45 -8.12
CA THR A 119 -11.60 12.63 -7.74
C THR A 119 -10.21 12.58 -8.33
N GLU A 120 -9.56 13.71 -8.52
CA GLU A 120 -8.13 13.75 -8.87
C GLU A 120 -7.29 13.40 -7.64
N ARG A 121 -7.58 14.06 -6.50
CA ARG A 121 -6.85 13.86 -5.26
C ARG A 121 -7.77 13.65 -4.07
N LEU A 122 -7.32 12.83 -3.13
CA LEU A 122 -7.98 12.65 -1.83
C LEU A 122 -6.94 12.44 -0.74
N ASN A 123 -7.07 13.18 0.36
CA ASN A 123 -6.20 13.06 1.52
C ASN A 123 -6.97 12.52 2.74
N LEU A 124 -6.90 11.20 2.95
CA LEU A 124 -7.59 10.56 4.07
C LEU A 124 -6.95 10.87 5.42
N ASP A 125 -5.66 11.22 5.45
CA ASP A 125 -4.98 11.54 6.71
C ASP A 125 -5.57 12.78 7.38
N ALA A 126 -6.07 13.74 6.59
CA ALA A 126 -6.74 14.93 7.11
C ALA A 126 -7.95 14.61 8.00
N VAL A 127 -8.66 13.52 7.68
CA VAL A 127 -9.88 13.11 8.41
C VAL A 127 -9.58 12.06 9.47
N LEU A 128 -8.63 11.15 9.22
CA LEU A 128 -8.31 10.02 10.10
C LEU A 128 -7.37 10.39 11.26
N SER A 129 -6.68 11.52 11.18
CA SER A 129 -5.79 12.00 12.27
C SER A 129 -6.56 12.36 13.55
N ASN A 130 -7.86 12.59 13.46
CA ASN A 130 -8.69 12.97 14.59
C ASN A 130 -9.37 11.73 15.20
N LYS A 131 -8.58 10.91 15.90
CA LYS A 131 -9.11 9.83 16.76
C LYS A 131 -9.75 10.42 18.02
N GLN A 132 -10.86 11.14 17.86
CA GLN A 132 -11.81 11.25 18.95
C GLN A 132 -12.45 9.88 19.12
N LYS A 133 -12.30 9.34 20.32
CA LYS A 133 -12.91 8.10 20.77
C LYS A 133 -14.42 8.30 20.63
N ALA A 134 -15.00 7.80 19.54
CA ALA A 134 -16.45 7.79 19.41
C ALA A 134 -16.96 6.86 20.53
N ASP A 135 -17.81 7.41 21.38
CA ASP A 135 -18.53 6.64 22.40
C ASP A 135 -19.27 5.45 21.76
N ASN A 136 -19.61 4.44 22.56
CA ASN A 136 -20.29 3.19 22.19
C ASN A 136 -21.71 3.39 21.60
N VAL A 137 -21.85 4.23 20.57
CA VAL A 137 -23.07 4.43 19.80
C VAL A 137 -23.01 3.47 18.61
N PRO A 138 -24.00 2.58 18.43
CA PRO A 138 -24.11 1.77 17.22
C PRO A 138 -24.02 2.67 15.98
N SER A 139 -23.04 2.41 15.12
CA SER A 139 -22.82 3.21 13.91
C SER A 139 -23.91 2.88 12.89
N ARG A 140 -24.97 3.67 12.88
CA ARG A 140 -25.99 3.66 11.83
C ARG A 140 -25.29 3.94 10.48
N PRO A 141 -25.41 3.08 9.45
CA PRO A 141 -24.77 3.30 8.17
C PRO A 141 -25.24 4.61 7.54
N LEU A 142 -24.32 5.42 7.00
CA LEU A 142 -24.70 6.68 6.36
C LEU A 142 -25.54 6.44 5.09
N LEU A 143 -25.11 5.49 4.25
CA LEU A 143 -25.61 5.28 2.89
C LEU A 143 -26.41 3.97 2.77
N ALA A 144 -27.53 4.02 2.06
CA ALA A 144 -28.37 2.85 1.79
C ALA A 144 -27.81 1.88 0.74
N GLN A 145 -26.87 2.35 -0.08
CA GLN A 145 -26.35 1.61 -1.22
C GLN A 145 -25.43 0.46 -0.78
N LYS A 146 -25.57 -0.69 -1.45
CA LYS A 146 -24.80 -1.91 -1.15
C LYS A 146 -23.37 -1.88 -1.68
N ALA A 147 -23.07 -0.97 -2.61
CA ALA A 147 -21.75 -0.85 -3.20
C ALA A 147 -21.40 0.60 -3.55
N MET A 148 -20.11 0.90 -3.46
CA MET A 148 -19.49 2.14 -3.89
C MET A 148 -18.28 1.81 -4.76
N PHE A 149 -18.13 2.51 -5.87
CA PHE A 149 -16.93 2.51 -6.70
C PHE A 149 -16.16 3.79 -6.39
N PHE A 150 -14.87 3.64 -6.12
CA PHE A 150 -14.00 4.75 -5.79
C PHE A 150 -12.83 4.79 -6.75
N LYS A 151 -12.70 5.91 -7.46
CA LYS A 151 -11.59 6.21 -8.37
C LYS A 151 -10.90 7.49 -7.95
N ALA A 152 -9.57 7.42 -7.82
CA ALA A 152 -8.73 8.58 -7.55
C ALA A 152 -7.39 8.51 -8.29
N ASP A 153 -6.95 9.61 -8.88
CA ASP A 153 -5.62 9.67 -9.49
C ASP A 153 -4.52 9.66 -8.42
N SER A 154 -4.76 10.29 -7.27
CA SER A 154 -3.90 10.33 -6.10
C SER A 154 -4.70 10.18 -4.79
N LEU A 155 -4.34 9.20 -3.97
CA LEU A 155 -4.89 8.96 -2.65
C LEU A 155 -3.77 8.98 -1.61
N ILE A 156 -3.87 9.89 -0.63
CA ILE A 156 -2.93 9.98 0.47
C ILE A 156 -3.52 9.29 1.70
N TYR A 157 -2.78 8.31 2.20
CA TYR A 157 -3.13 7.55 3.40
C TYR A 157 -1.87 7.10 4.14
N LYS A 158 -1.81 7.35 5.45
CA LYS A 158 -0.66 7.12 6.34
C LYS A 158 0.65 7.67 5.79
N ALA A 159 0.61 8.91 5.29
CA ALA A 159 1.72 9.61 4.65
C ALA A 159 2.29 8.88 3.41
N ARG A 160 1.51 8.01 2.79
CA ARG A 160 1.83 7.34 1.52
C ARG A 160 0.86 7.78 0.44
N GLU A 161 1.39 8.00 -0.75
CA GLU A 161 0.60 8.33 -1.93
C GLU A 161 0.39 7.06 -2.76
N PHE A 162 -0.87 6.69 -2.94
CA PHE A 162 -1.32 5.68 -3.89
C PHE A 162 -1.82 6.39 -5.14
N LYS A 163 -1.42 5.92 -6.32
CA LYS A 163 -1.81 6.51 -7.60
C LYS A 163 -2.76 5.60 -8.36
N LYS A 164 -3.60 6.18 -9.22
CA LYS A 164 -4.54 5.44 -10.09
C LYS A 164 -5.38 4.43 -9.31
N VAL A 165 -5.92 4.84 -8.17
CA VAL A 165 -6.76 3.98 -7.34
C VAL A 165 -8.07 3.73 -8.07
N ASP A 166 -8.41 2.47 -8.29
CA ASP A 166 -9.71 2.01 -8.76
C ASP A 166 -10.15 0.88 -7.83
N SER A 167 -11.27 1.07 -7.15
CA SER A 167 -11.73 0.14 -6.12
C SER A 167 -13.25 0.04 -6.04
N LYS A 168 -13.71 -1.09 -5.54
CA LYS A 168 -15.10 -1.37 -5.24
C LYS A 168 -15.24 -1.73 -3.76
N ILE A 169 -16.03 -0.96 -3.05
CA ILE A 169 -16.40 -1.20 -1.66
C ILE A 169 -17.81 -1.81 -1.68
N SER A 170 -18.00 -2.96 -1.05
CA SER A 170 -19.29 -3.63 -0.94
C SER A 170 -19.66 -3.78 0.54
N PHE A 171 -20.85 -3.33 0.88
CA PHE A 171 -21.37 -3.30 2.24
C PHE A 171 -22.38 -4.44 2.43
N ALA A 172 -22.07 -5.36 3.35
CA ALA A 172 -22.98 -6.38 3.84
C ALA A 172 -23.20 -6.18 5.35
N PRO A 173 -24.28 -6.73 5.94
CA PRO A 173 -24.57 -6.56 7.37
C PRO A 173 -23.41 -7.00 8.28
N ASP A 174 -22.78 -8.13 7.95
CA ASP A 174 -21.73 -8.78 8.73
C ASP A 174 -20.31 -8.39 8.31
N LYS A 175 -20.13 -7.82 7.10
CA LYS A 175 -18.81 -7.44 6.60
C LYS A 175 -18.82 -6.32 5.57
N THR A 176 -17.71 -5.60 5.50
CA THR A 176 -17.37 -4.71 4.40
C THR A 176 -16.24 -5.32 3.59
N ARG A 177 -16.44 -5.49 2.28
CA ARG A 177 -15.39 -5.90 1.33
C ARG A 177 -14.86 -4.69 0.60
N VAL A 178 -13.56 -4.44 0.72
CA VAL A 178 -12.83 -3.47 -0.11
C VAL A 178 -12.05 -4.25 -1.16
N GLN A 179 -12.44 -4.14 -2.42
CA GLN A 179 -11.74 -4.72 -3.55
C GLN A 179 -10.92 -3.64 -4.25
N ILE A 180 -9.61 -3.80 -4.28
CA ILE A 180 -8.70 -2.94 -5.03
C ILE A 180 -8.53 -3.58 -6.40
N LEU A 181 -9.14 -2.96 -7.42
CA LEU A 181 -9.02 -3.40 -8.81
C LEU A 181 -7.64 -3.01 -9.36
N HIS A 182 -7.22 -1.79 -9.05
CA HIS A 182 -5.89 -1.28 -9.36
C HIS A 182 -5.50 -0.20 -8.34
N ALA A 183 -4.24 -0.18 -7.92
CA ALA A 183 -3.62 0.95 -7.22
C ALA A 183 -2.11 0.84 -7.38
N ASP A 184 -1.43 1.97 -7.56
CA ASP A 184 0.02 2.02 -7.66
C ASP A 184 0.61 2.62 -6.38
N LEU A 185 1.51 1.91 -5.70
CA LEU A 185 2.31 2.43 -4.60
C LEU A 185 3.78 2.35 -4.98
N CYS A 186 4.45 3.49 -5.10
CA CYS A 186 5.89 3.52 -5.45
C CYS A 186 6.22 2.71 -6.71
N ASP A 187 5.42 2.88 -7.78
CA ASP A 187 5.51 2.11 -9.04
C ASP A 187 5.26 0.59 -8.93
N LEU A 188 4.86 0.11 -7.77
CA LEU A 188 4.33 -1.24 -7.60
C LEU A 188 2.81 -1.21 -7.79
N GLY A 189 2.33 -1.94 -8.79
CA GLY A 189 0.92 -2.22 -8.95
C GLY A 189 0.44 -3.16 -7.85
N ALA A 190 -0.70 -2.86 -7.28
CA ALA A 190 -1.36 -3.65 -6.26
C ALA A 190 -2.82 -3.89 -6.63
N GLY A 191 -3.28 -5.11 -6.43
CA GLY A 191 -4.68 -5.50 -6.59
C GLY A 191 -5.03 -6.60 -5.61
N GLY A 192 -6.31 -6.73 -5.27
CA GLY A 192 -6.75 -7.72 -4.29
C GLY A 192 -7.97 -7.28 -3.50
N PHE A 193 -8.12 -7.79 -2.29
CA PHE A 193 -9.23 -7.44 -1.42
C PHE A 193 -8.90 -7.49 0.06
N ALA A 194 -9.73 -6.81 0.85
CA ALA A 194 -9.84 -6.94 2.29
C ALA A 194 -11.32 -7.07 2.70
N ASP A 195 -11.65 -8.15 3.42
CA ASP A 195 -12.93 -8.36 4.10
C ASP A 195 -12.79 -7.95 5.57
N ILE A 196 -13.55 -6.95 5.99
CA ILE A 196 -13.61 -6.44 7.36
C ILE A 196 -14.90 -6.94 7.99
N PHE A 197 -14.82 -7.85 8.96
CA PHE A 197 -15.97 -8.46 9.62
C PHE A 197 -16.42 -7.60 10.82
N HIS A 198 -17.67 -7.14 10.77
CA HIS A 198 -18.27 -6.26 11.77
C HIS A 198 -18.60 -7.00 13.09
N GLY A 199 -19.07 -6.25 14.10
CA GLY A 199 -19.60 -6.81 15.36
C GLY A 199 -18.66 -6.74 16.56
N THR A 200 -17.47 -6.13 16.41
CA THR A 200 -16.54 -5.86 17.52
C THR A 200 -15.77 -4.56 17.26
N ASP A 201 -15.31 -3.89 18.33
CA ASP A 201 -14.47 -2.67 18.24
C ASP A 201 -13.14 -2.90 17.50
N ASN A 202 -12.69 -4.15 17.44
CA ASN A 202 -11.47 -4.55 16.75
C ASN A 202 -11.79 -5.68 15.76
N PRO A 203 -12.32 -5.33 14.57
CA PRO A 203 -12.88 -6.28 13.63
C PRO A 203 -11.82 -7.25 13.12
N ARG A 204 -12.25 -8.46 12.79
CA ARG A 204 -11.41 -9.42 12.07
C ARG A 204 -11.29 -8.96 10.62
N VAL A 205 -10.10 -9.04 10.07
CA VAL A 205 -9.77 -8.69 8.69
C VAL A 205 -9.18 -9.91 8.01
N VAL A 206 -9.72 -10.26 6.84
CA VAL A 206 -9.13 -11.23 5.91
C VAL A 206 -8.73 -10.50 4.65
N SER A 207 -7.50 -10.66 4.20
CA SER A 207 -7.00 -9.96 3.02
C SER A 207 -6.20 -10.87 2.10
N GLU A 208 -6.21 -10.55 0.82
CA GLU A 208 -5.32 -11.11 -0.20
C GLU A 208 -4.93 -9.99 -1.16
N PHE A 209 -3.63 -9.77 -1.34
CA PHE A 209 -3.09 -8.75 -2.22
C PHE A 209 -2.00 -9.34 -3.09
N LYS A 210 -2.08 -9.07 -4.39
CA LYS A 210 -1.01 -9.28 -5.35
C LYS A 210 -0.28 -7.96 -5.58
N ILE A 211 1.04 -8.01 -5.54
CA ILE A 211 1.93 -6.88 -5.78
C ILE A 211 2.80 -7.24 -6.97
N THR A 212 2.87 -6.35 -7.96
CA THR A 212 3.71 -6.54 -9.14
C THR A 212 4.46 -5.25 -9.47
N SER A 213 5.70 -5.37 -9.91
CA SER A 213 6.44 -4.25 -10.49
C SER A 213 5.91 -3.89 -11.87
N LYS A 214 6.04 -2.62 -12.27
CA LYS A 214 5.99 -2.23 -13.68
C LYS A 214 7.34 -2.58 -14.35
N HIS A 215 7.29 -3.30 -15.47
CA HIS A 215 8.49 -3.79 -16.15
C HIS A 215 9.53 -2.69 -16.41
N HIS A 216 10.82 -3.04 -16.28
CA HIS A 216 11.99 -2.24 -16.67
C HIS A 216 12.18 -0.89 -15.97
N LYS A 217 11.51 -0.64 -14.84
CA LYS A 217 11.85 0.51 -13.99
C LYS A 217 13.10 0.23 -13.16
N ASP A 218 13.81 1.30 -12.78
CA ASP A 218 14.94 1.20 -11.87
C ASP A 218 14.46 1.01 -10.42
N ILE A 219 15.05 0.05 -9.72
CA ILE A 219 14.71 -0.30 -8.33
C ILE A 219 14.92 0.87 -7.34
N SER A 220 15.86 1.77 -7.62
CA SER A 220 16.13 2.94 -6.77
C SER A 220 14.90 3.81 -6.54
N ASN A 221 14.02 3.93 -7.54
CA ASN A 221 12.77 4.70 -7.44
C ASN A 221 11.83 4.13 -6.37
N VAL A 222 11.69 2.80 -6.35
CA VAL A 222 10.80 2.11 -5.42
C VAL A 222 11.38 2.15 -4.01
N LEU A 223 12.69 1.94 -3.87
CA LEU A 223 13.37 2.01 -2.58
C LEU A 223 13.31 3.42 -1.99
N GLY A 224 13.57 4.45 -2.81
CA GLY A 224 13.48 5.85 -2.40
C GLY A 224 12.07 6.23 -1.95
N CYS A 225 11.03 5.76 -2.65
CA CYS A 225 9.65 6.03 -2.28
C CYS A 225 9.20 5.28 -1.01
N LEU A 226 9.49 3.97 -0.89
CA LEU A 226 9.04 3.17 0.25
C LEU A 226 9.84 3.48 1.53
N PHE A 227 11.16 3.57 1.42
CA PHE A 227 12.06 3.61 2.57
C PHE A 227 12.77 4.96 2.77
N LYS A 228 12.57 5.94 1.87
CA LYS A 228 13.29 7.22 1.88
C LYS A 228 14.81 7.05 1.87
N THR A 229 15.28 5.97 1.23
CA THR A 229 16.70 5.67 1.08
C THR A 229 17.15 6.04 -0.33
N GLU A 230 18.20 6.85 -0.43
CA GLU A 230 18.76 7.22 -1.73
C GLU A 230 19.67 6.10 -2.27
N SER A 231 19.42 5.70 -3.52
CA SER A 231 20.29 4.91 -4.40
C SER A 231 21.14 3.82 -3.73
N LEU A 232 20.52 2.95 -2.91
CA LEU A 232 21.22 1.80 -2.33
C LEU A 232 21.50 0.71 -3.35
N ILE A 233 20.55 0.51 -4.27
CA ILE A 233 20.61 -0.46 -5.35
C ILE A 233 19.99 0.21 -6.57
N GLU A 234 20.61 0.02 -7.72
CA GLU A 234 20.12 0.41 -9.04
C GLU A 234 20.03 -0.82 -9.93
N GLY A 235 19.30 -0.72 -11.04
CA GLY A 235 19.10 -1.80 -12.00
C GLY A 235 17.62 -2.01 -12.31
N SER A 236 17.35 -2.48 -13.53
CA SER A 236 16.00 -2.87 -13.93
C SER A 236 15.55 -4.06 -13.08
N TYR A 237 14.35 -3.99 -12.51
CA TYR A 237 13.84 -5.05 -11.63
C TYR A 237 12.46 -5.55 -12.02
N ILE A 238 12.18 -6.76 -11.55
CA ILE A 238 10.87 -7.40 -11.52
C ILE A 238 10.61 -7.84 -10.09
N LEU A 239 9.40 -7.57 -9.59
CA LEU A 239 8.92 -7.98 -8.29
C LEU A 239 7.53 -8.59 -8.46
N ASP A 240 7.34 -9.80 -7.93
CA ASP A 240 6.04 -10.46 -7.82
C ASP A 240 5.85 -10.88 -6.36
N GLY A 241 4.72 -10.49 -5.79
CA GLY A 241 4.38 -10.81 -4.41
C GLY A 241 2.91 -11.17 -4.28
N VAL A 242 2.63 -12.12 -3.40
CA VAL A 242 1.27 -12.38 -2.91
C VAL A 242 1.32 -12.33 -1.40
N LEU A 243 0.43 -11.55 -0.80
CA LEU A 243 0.27 -11.41 0.64
C LEU A 243 -1.16 -11.77 1.03
N THR A 244 -1.29 -12.58 2.06
CA THR A 244 -2.57 -12.99 2.65
C THR A 244 -2.55 -12.69 4.13
N GLY A 245 -3.68 -12.25 4.68
CA GLY A 245 -3.79 -11.90 6.09
C GLY A 245 -5.08 -12.43 6.69
N ASN A 246 -5.03 -12.86 7.94
CA ASN A 246 -6.21 -13.17 8.74
C ASN A 246 -5.93 -12.87 10.20
N ALA A 247 -6.37 -11.70 10.65
CA ALA A 247 -6.13 -11.23 12.01
C ALA A 247 -7.11 -10.12 12.39
N LYS A 248 -7.05 -9.66 13.64
CA LYS A 248 -7.74 -8.42 14.03
C LYS A 248 -7.12 -7.21 13.33
N ALA A 249 -7.91 -6.16 13.10
CA ALA A 249 -7.51 -4.98 12.33
C ALA A 249 -6.24 -4.30 12.87
N ASP A 250 -6.07 -4.25 14.19
CA ASP A 250 -4.87 -3.71 14.84
C ASP A 250 -3.62 -4.59 14.72
N ARG A 251 -3.74 -5.84 14.25
CA ARG A 251 -2.63 -6.80 14.10
C ARG A 251 -2.43 -7.30 12.68
N ILE A 252 -3.28 -6.91 11.74
CA ILE A 252 -3.22 -7.39 10.35
C ILE A 252 -1.85 -7.16 9.69
N TYR A 253 -1.20 -6.03 9.99
CA TYR A 253 0.14 -5.70 9.46
C TYR A 253 1.25 -6.64 9.95
N ALA A 254 1.03 -7.36 11.04
CA ALA A 254 1.98 -8.30 11.65
C ALA A 254 1.56 -9.77 11.45
N ARG A 255 0.52 -10.03 10.64
CA ARG A 255 -0.04 -11.36 10.40
C ARG A 255 -0.24 -11.65 8.91
N GLN A 256 0.72 -11.22 8.10
CA GLN A 256 0.75 -11.49 6.67
C GLN A 256 1.52 -12.78 6.37
N ASN A 257 1.06 -13.53 5.37
CA ASN A 257 1.68 -14.74 4.87
C ASN A 257 1.69 -14.72 3.35
N GLY A 258 2.66 -15.37 2.72
CA GLY A 258 2.67 -15.51 1.26
C GLY A 258 4.08 -15.65 0.70
N GLN A 259 4.29 -15.13 -0.50
CA GLN A 259 5.52 -15.35 -1.26
C GLN A 259 5.99 -14.08 -1.94
N LEU A 260 7.31 -13.93 -2.07
CA LEU A 260 7.98 -12.86 -2.75
C LEU A 260 9.02 -13.42 -3.70
N ARG A 261 8.98 -12.96 -4.95
CA ARG A 261 10.00 -13.20 -5.97
C ARG A 261 10.49 -11.87 -6.48
N PHE A 262 11.80 -11.71 -6.51
CA PHE A 262 12.45 -10.51 -6.95
C PHE A 262 13.62 -10.87 -7.87
N GLU A 263 13.76 -10.14 -8.96
CA GLU A 263 14.91 -10.21 -9.85
C GLU A 263 15.30 -8.80 -10.28
N ALA A 264 16.58 -8.46 -10.21
CA ALA A 264 17.14 -7.26 -10.81
C ALA A 264 18.31 -7.63 -11.73
N LYS A 265 18.51 -6.84 -12.79
CA LYS A 265 19.52 -7.07 -13.83
C LYS A 265 20.31 -5.80 -14.11
N SER A 266 21.58 -6.00 -14.47
CA SER A 266 22.49 -4.95 -14.97
C SER A 266 22.49 -3.69 -14.11
N GLY A 267 22.83 -3.85 -12.84
CA GLY A 267 22.71 -2.81 -11.83
C GLY A 267 23.96 -2.61 -10.99
N ARG A 268 23.83 -1.81 -9.94
CA ARG A 268 24.89 -1.57 -8.97
C ARG A 268 24.33 -1.54 -7.56
N ILE A 269 25.05 -2.14 -6.63
CA ILE A 269 24.77 -2.03 -5.19
C ILE A 269 25.77 -1.04 -4.60
N TYR A 270 25.26 0.05 -4.06
CA TYR A 270 26.03 1.07 -3.35
C TYR A 270 26.12 0.70 -1.87
N LYS A 271 26.46 1.65 -0.99
CA LYS A 271 26.78 1.48 0.44
C LYS A 271 25.62 0.93 1.32
N ALA A 272 25.01 -0.19 0.94
CA ALA A 272 24.06 -0.94 1.74
C ALA A 272 24.79 -1.47 2.98
N THR A 273 24.39 -1.00 4.17
CA THR A 273 25.06 -1.25 5.45
C THR A 273 25.33 -2.73 5.69
N LEU A 274 24.33 -3.59 5.47
CA LEU A 274 24.43 -5.02 5.69
C LEU A 274 25.52 -5.66 4.82
N LEU A 275 25.44 -5.47 3.51
CA LEU A 275 26.39 -6.05 2.58
C LEU A 275 27.77 -5.43 2.73
N SER A 276 27.84 -4.15 3.05
CA SER A 276 29.09 -3.46 3.35
C SER A 276 29.76 -3.97 4.63
N ARG A 277 29.01 -4.49 5.60
CA ARG A 277 29.61 -5.15 6.76
C ARG A 277 30.06 -6.56 6.46
N VAL A 278 29.26 -7.31 5.69
CA VAL A 278 29.62 -8.66 5.22
C VAL A 278 30.95 -8.62 4.46
N LEU A 279 31.08 -7.74 3.46
CA LEU A 279 32.28 -7.63 2.65
C LEU A 279 33.51 -7.13 3.44
N SER A 280 33.30 -6.38 4.54
CA SER A 280 34.36 -5.81 5.40
C SER A 280 35.01 -6.89 6.25
N VAL A 281 34.17 -7.72 6.86
CA VAL A 281 34.61 -8.83 7.71
C VAL A 281 35.45 -9.86 6.94
N ILE A 282 35.19 -10.01 5.64
CA ILE A 282 35.91 -10.97 4.77
C ILE A 282 37.08 -10.31 4.00
N ASN A 283 37.46 -9.08 4.37
CA ASN A 283 38.58 -8.33 3.79
C ASN A 283 38.52 -8.07 2.27
N LEU A 284 37.36 -8.22 1.63
CA LEU A 284 37.20 -7.98 0.18
C LEU A 284 37.17 -6.50 -0.19
N PHE A 285 37.00 -5.60 0.78
CA PHE A 285 37.13 -4.15 0.53
C PHE A 285 38.54 -3.69 0.22
N SER A 286 39.56 -4.55 0.18
CA SER A 286 40.90 -4.13 -0.23
C SER A 286 40.92 -3.52 -1.66
N GLU A 287 39.88 -3.77 -2.46
CA GLU A 287 39.64 -3.10 -3.74
C GLU A 287 39.02 -1.69 -3.56
N VAL A 288 39.72 -0.65 -4.02
CA VAL A 288 39.35 0.78 -3.88
C VAL A 288 37.95 1.07 -4.46
N ASP A 289 37.59 0.44 -5.57
CA ASP A 289 36.30 0.63 -6.25
C ASP A 289 35.11 0.16 -5.39
N ILE A 290 35.24 -0.99 -4.70
CA ILE A 290 34.17 -1.51 -3.82
C ILE A 290 33.93 -0.55 -2.64
N ARG A 291 35.00 0.03 -2.07
CA ARG A 291 34.89 1.00 -0.96
C ARG A 291 34.22 2.30 -1.38
N GLN A 292 34.57 2.82 -2.55
CA GLN A 292 34.14 4.16 -2.97
C GLN A 292 32.83 4.17 -3.74
N GLN A 293 32.63 3.21 -4.65
CA GLN A 293 31.55 3.22 -5.63
C GLN A 293 30.55 2.07 -5.47
N GLY A 294 30.78 1.14 -4.54
CA GLY A 294 30.01 -0.10 -4.46
C GLY A 294 30.43 -1.12 -5.52
N PHE A 295 29.56 -2.05 -5.91
CA PHE A 295 29.90 -3.05 -6.91
C PHE A 295 28.77 -3.29 -7.91
N GLY A 296 29.16 -3.50 -9.18
CA GLY A 296 28.24 -3.84 -10.26
C GLY A 296 27.77 -5.29 -10.16
N TYR A 297 26.54 -5.52 -10.61
CA TYR A 297 25.98 -6.86 -10.71
C TYR A 297 25.24 -7.07 -12.03
N LYS A 298 25.37 -8.29 -12.57
CA LYS A 298 24.65 -8.73 -13.76
C LYS A 298 23.25 -9.20 -13.40
N ARG A 299 23.11 -9.91 -12.28
CA ARG A 299 21.85 -10.45 -11.79
C ARG A 299 21.78 -10.46 -10.27
N PHE A 300 20.63 -10.10 -9.72
CA PHE A 300 20.29 -10.24 -8.31
C PHE A 300 18.91 -10.88 -8.21
N THR A 301 18.80 -12.10 -7.69
CA THR A 301 17.53 -12.79 -7.45
C THR A 301 17.27 -13.03 -5.97
N VAL A 302 15.99 -12.97 -5.57
CA VAL A 302 15.51 -13.36 -4.25
C VAL A 302 14.22 -14.16 -4.37
N THR A 303 14.17 -15.31 -3.69
CA THR A 303 12.94 -16.04 -3.41
C THR A 303 12.76 -16.10 -1.90
N ALA A 304 11.59 -15.69 -1.42
CA ALA A 304 11.26 -15.68 -0.01
C ALA A 304 9.81 -16.07 0.25
N ASP A 305 9.60 -16.80 1.34
CA ASP A 305 8.30 -17.01 1.95
C ASP A 305 8.08 -15.97 3.05
N ILE A 306 6.84 -15.55 3.25
CA ILE A 306 6.44 -14.67 4.34
C ILE A 306 5.55 -15.47 5.27
N ARG A 307 5.90 -15.49 6.57
CA ARG A 307 5.14 -16.17 7.63
C ARG A 307 4.98 -15.25 8.81
N ASP A 308 3.73 -14.93 9.17
CA ASP A 308 3.44 -13.93 10.22
C ASP A 308 4.26 -12.63 10.07
N SER A 309 4.40 -12.15 8.83
CA SER A 309 5.18 -10.97 8.41
C SER A 309 6.69 -11.06 8.64
N VAL A 310 7.21 -12.25 8.98
CA VAL A 310 8.63 -12.58 8.93
C VAL A 310 8.97 -13.08 7.54
N ILE A 311 9.93 -12.43 6.89
CA ILE A 311 10.42 -12.74 5.56
C ILE A 311 11.51 -13.81 5.69
N HIS A 312 11.21 -15.03 5.28
CA HIS A 312 12.15 -16.14 5.22
C HIS A 312 12.76 -16.21 3.82
N VAL A 313 14.01 -15.75 3.71
CA VAL A 313 14.77 -15.78 2.47
C VAL A 313 15.29 -17.20 2.28
N GLU A 314 14.66 -17.93 1.37
CA GLU A 314 15.11 -19.27 0.97
C GLU A 314 16.43 -19.17 0.22
N ARG A 315 16.49 -18.23 -0.72
CA ARG A 315 17.66 -17.98 -1.57
C ARG A 315 17.68 -16.53 -2.01
N ALA A 316 18.79 -15.85 -1.74
CA ALA A 316 19.21 -14.66 -2.45
C ALA A 316 20.51 -14.97 -3.18
N TYR A 317 20.64 -14.53 -4.44
CA TYR A 317 21.84 -14.72 -5.24
C TYR A 317 22.19 -13.43 -5.99
N ILE A 318 23.45 -13.02 -5.91
CA ILE A 318 24.00 -11.88 -6.63
C ILE A 318 25.18 -12.36 -7.47
N ASP A 319 25.07 -12.22 -8.78
CA ASP A 319 26.15 -12.38 -9.75
C ASP A 319 26.81 -11.01 -9.95
N ALA A 320 27.86 -10.72 -9.17
CA ALA A 320 28.60 -9.48 -9.24
C ALA A 320 29.82 -9.59 -10.16
N ASP A 321 30.35 -8.45 -10.60
CA ASP A 321 31.44 -8.41 -11.60
C ASP A 321 32.72 -9.15 -11.17
N ASN A 322 32.98 -9.26 -9.87
CA ASN A 322 34.17 -9.85 -9.28
C ASN A 322 33.87 -10.94 -8.22
N MET A 323 32.60 -11.19 -7.91
CA MET A 323 32.21 -12.16 -6.87
C MET A 323 30.80 -12.70 -7.09
N ALA A 324 30.53 -13.86 -6.51
CA ALA A 324 29.18 -14.36 -6.30
C ALA A 324 28.80 -14.23 -4.82
N VAL A 325 27.60 -13.75 -4.53
CA VAL A 325 27.06 -13.72 -3.17
C VAL A 325 25.80 -14.58 -3.12
N ILE A 326 25.71 -15.47 -2.14
CA ILE A 326 24.50 -16.20 -1.81
C ILE A 326 24.12 -15.89 -0.38
N ALA A 327 22.83 -15.68 -0.11
CA ALA A 327 22.34 -15.52 1.24
C ALA A 327 21.04 -16.30 1.48
N SER A 328 20.83 -16.69 2.73
CA SER A 328 19.58 -17.26 3.23
C SER A 328 19.40 -16.93 4.71
N GLY A 329 18.17 -17.02 5.21
CA GLY A 329 17.86 -16.70 6.60
C GLY A 329 16.48 -16.07 6.74
N TRP A 330 16.33 -15.20 7.72
CA TRP A 330 15.07 -14.48 7.93
C TRP A 330 15.28 -13.04 8.38
N MET A 331 14.28 -12.23 8.07
CA MET A 331 14.19 -10.82 8.45
C MET A 331 12.79 -10.55 8.98
N ASP A 332 12.69 -9.82 10.07
CA ASP A 332 11.45 -9.39 10.72
C ASP A 332 11.41 -7.85 10.70
N PRO A 333 10.79 -7.25 9.67
CA PRO A 333 10.65 -5.80 9.57
C PRO A 333 9.77 -5.20 10.67
N VAL A 334 8.88 -5.99 11.28
CA VAL A 334 7.96 -5.51 12.33
C VAL A 334 8.71 -5.30 13.64
N ASN A 335 9.64 -6.20 13.97
CA ASN A 335 10.42 -6.16 15.20
C ASN A 335 11.87 -5.65 15.02
N ASP A 336 12.22 -5.14 13.82
CA ASP A 336 13.57 -4.67 13.44
C ASP A 336 14.64 -5.72 13.77
N ARG A 337 14.49 -6.95 13.27
CA ARG A 337 15.44 -8.05 13.52
C ARG A 337 15.80 -8.82 12.27
N LEU A 338 17.00 -9.38 12.23
CA LEU A 338 17.41 -10.35 11.22
C LEU A 338 18.33 -11.43 11.77
N ASP A 339 18.36 -12.56 11.07
CA ASP A 339 19.41 -13.58 11.14
C ASP A 339 19.62 -14.10 9.71
N MET A 340 20.73 -13.68 9.10
CA MET A 340 21.07 -13.96 7.71
C MET A 340 22.46 -14.58 7.63
N THR A 341 22.59 -15.65 6.86
CA THR A 341 23.86 -16.28 6.54
C THR A 341 24.23 -15.97 5.09
N PHE A 342 25.47 -15.56 4.87
CA PHE A 342 26.03 -15.18 3.58
C PHE A 342 27.17 -16.12 3.21
N LEU A 343 27.28 -16.45 1.92
CA LEU A 343 28.46 -17.03 1.30
C LEU A 343 28.94 -16.09 0.21
N VAL A 344 30.18 -15.64 0.30
CA VAL A 344 30.81 -14.78 -0.72
C VAL A 344 31.95 -15.54 -1.37
N ALA A 345 31.88 -15.71 -2.69
CA ALA A 345 32.90 -16.39 -3.49
C ALA A 345 33.55 -15.38 -4.44
N PRO A 346 34.78 -14.93 -4.17
CA PRO A 346 35.54 -14.09 -5.10
C PRO A 346 35.85 -14.87 -6.38
N LEU A 347 35.47 -14.33 -7.54
CA LEU A 347 35.65 -14.99 -8.84
C LEU A 347 37.02 -14.71 -9.46
N LYS A 348 37.70 -13.62 -9.05
CA LYS A 348 39.00 -13.19 -9.60
C LYS A 348 40.22 -13.58 -8.75
N THR A 349 40.03 -14.08 -7.53
CA THR A 349 41.07 -13.99 -6.48
C THR A 349 41.49 -15.34 -5.90
N VAL A 350 41.56 -16.40 -6.71
CA VAL A 350 42.14 -17.68 -6.24
C VAL A 350 43.64 -17.54 -5.98
N ASP A 351 44.35 -16.69 -6.75
CA ASP A 351 45.83 -16.64 -6.71
C ASP A 351 46.42 -15.82 -5.55
N THR A 352 45.70 -14.84 -4.98
CA THR A 352 46.25 -13.91 -3.95
C THR A 352 45.85 -14.28 -2.52
N ILE A 353 44.68 -14.90 -2.33
CA ILE A 353 44.09 -15.15 -0.99
C ILE A 353 44.74 -16.32 -0.26
N ILE A 354 45.30 -17.30 -1.00
CA ILE A 354 45.97 -18.48 -0.44
C ILE A 354 47.15 -18.09 0.48
N GLN A 355 47.70 -16.88 0.35
CA GLN A 355 48.87 -16.45 1.11
C GLN A 355 48.59 -16.00 2.56
N ASN A 356 47.35 -15.66 2.93
CA ASN A 356 47.06 -15.01 4.22
C ASN A 356 46.17 -15.79 5.20
N ILE A 357 45.61 -16.94 4.81
CA ILE A 357 44.80 -17.78 5.72
C ILE A 357 45.22 -19.26 5.58
N PRO A 358 46.18 -19.74 6.39
CA PRO A 358 46.80 -21.07 6.23
C PRO A 358 45.89 -22.28 6.50
N LEU A 359 44.65 -22.07 6.96
CA LEU A 359 43.76 -23.12 7.49
C LEU A 359 42.62 -23.55 6.55
N VAL A 360 42.58 -23.09 5.29
CA VAL A 360 41.43 -23.31 4.38
C VAL A 360 41.68 -24.44 3.36
N ASN A 361 42.66 -25.32 3.59
CA ASN A 361 43.07 -26.32 2.59
C ASN A 361 42.27 -27.64 2.61
N THR A 362 41.26 -27.80 3.47
CA THR A 362 40.67 -29.12 3.74
C THR A 362 39.19 -29.31 3.43
N ILE A 363 38.45 -28.30 2.93
CA ILE A 363 36.99 -28.46 2.74
C ILE A 363 36.51 -28.36 1.27
N LEU A 364 37.35 -27.94 0.31
CA LEU A 364 36.81 -27.47 -0.97
C LEU A 364 37.49 -28.02 -2.23
N GLY A 365 37.79 -29.33 -2.30
CA GLY A 365 37.96 -30.07 -3.56
C GLY A 365 38.81 -29.41 -4.65
N GLY A 366 39.74 -28.53 -4.27
CA GLY A 366 40.66 -27.80 -5.13
C GLY A 366 40.18 -26.55 -5.90
N ARG A 367 38.97 -25.98 -5.77
CA ARG A 367 38.59 -24.89 -6.72
C ARG A 367 37.75 -23.68 -6.26
N LEU A 368 37.14 -23.66 -5.07
CA LEU A 368 36.27 -22.53 -4.69
C LEU A 368 36.48 -22.14 -3.23
N ILE A 369 37.05 -20.95 -3.00
CA ILE A 369 37.12 -20.34 -1.66
C ILE A 369 35.83 -19.53 -1.50
N SER A 370 34.92 -20.00 -0.63
CA SER A 370 33.77 -19.21 -0.21
C SER A 370 33.93 -18.77 1.23
N PHE A 371 33.66 -17.50 1.50
CA PHE A 371 33.76 -16.88 2.81
C PHE A 371 32.38 -16.77 3.44
N PRO A 372 32.11 -17.55 4.50
CA PRO A 372 30.83 -17.47 5.16
C PRO A 372 30.82 -16.34 6.19
N ALA A 373 29.72 -15.62 6.27
CA ALA A 373 29.47 -14.59 7.26
C ALA A 373 28.05 -14.71 7.80
N LYS A 374 27.85 -14.29 9.05
CA LYS A 374 26.54 -14.22 9.69
C LYS A 374 26.22 -12.79 10.08
N ALA A 375 25.04 -12.32 9.72
CA ALA A 375 24.48 -11.08 10.19
C ALA A 375 23.34 -11.36 11.17
N THR A 376 23.37 -10.72 12.34
CA THR A 376 22.32 -10.83 13.36
C THR A 376 22.04 -9.47 14.00
N GLY A 377 20.91 -9.36 14.72
CA GLY A 377 20.57 -8.15 15.46
C GLY A 377 19.59 -7.28 14.68
N LYS A 378 19.77 -5.96 14.73
CA LYS A 378 18.81 -5.01 14.14
C LYS A 378 18.89 -5.03 12.62
N LEU A 379 17.74 -4.95 11.94
CA LEU A 379 17.71 -4.84 10.47
C LEU A 379 18.32 -3.51 10.01
N SER A 380 18.07 -2.44 10.76
CA SER A 380 18.65 -1.12 10.55
C SER A 380 20.17 -1.05 10.78
N ASP A 381 20.69 -1.88 11.69
CA ASP A 381 22.08 -1.84 12.16
C ASP A 381 22.59 -3.24 12.57
N PRO A 382 22.85 -4.15 11.61
CA PRO A 382 23.14 -5.55 11.93
C PRO A 382 24.60 -5.76 12.32
N THR A 383 24.84 -6.59 13.34
CA THR A 383 26.17 -7.08 13.67
C THR A 383 26.56 -8.17 12.69
N VAL A 384 27.75 -8.10 12.11
CA VAL A 384 28.23 -9.09 11.15
C VAL A 384 29.52 -9.72 11.65
N ILE A 385 29.58 -11.04 11.64
CA ILE A 385 30.73 -11.83 12.08
C ILE A 385 31.11 -12.87 11.01
N PRO A 386 32.40 -13.21 10.87
CA PRO A 386 32.81 -14.29 9.98
C PRO A 386 32.38 -15.62 10.62
N LEU A 387 32.02 -16.59 9.78
CA LEU A 387 31.76 -17.96 10.23
C LEU A 387 32.94 -18.87 9.89
N HIS A 388 33.05 -19.97 10.63
CA HIS A 388 33.89 -21.08 10.19
C HIS A 388 33.19 -21.81 9.02
N PRO A 389 33.89 -22.29 7.98
CA PRO A 389 33.28 -23.01 6.85
C PRO A 389 32.37 -24.18 7.26
N SER A 390 32.69 -24.87 8.35
CA SER A 390 31.88 -25.97 8.88
C SER A 390 30.54 -25.55 9.52
N ALA A 391 30.36 -24.26 9.81
CA ALA A 391 29.12 -23.71 10.40
C ALA A 391 28.04 -23.42 9.33
N VAL A 392 28.36 -23.59 8.06
CA VAL A 392 27.44 -23.41 6.94
C VAL A 392 26.68 -24.71 6.70
N GLY A 393 25.35 -24.63 6.67
CA GLY A 393 24.51 -25.78 6.33
C GLY A 393 24.80 -26.30 4.91
N LYS A 394 24.84 -27.62 4.74
CA LYS A 394 25.10 -28.29 3.44
C LYS A 394 24.19 -27.79 2.31
N GLY A 395 22.95 -27.39 2.63
CA GLY A 395 22.02 -26.81 1.66
C GLY A 395 22.60 -25.58 0.94
N LEU A 396 23.15 -24.61 1.68
CA LEU A 396 23.69 -23.38 1.09
C LEU A 396 24.96 -23.64 0.25
N LEU A 397 25.78 -24.62 0.68
CA LEU A 397 26.96 -25.05 -0.07
C LEU A 397 26.59 -25.76 -1.38
N ASN A 398 25.56 -26.61 -1.37
CA ASN A 398 25.04 -27.25 -2.58
C ASN A 398 24.48 -26.21 -3.56
N LEU A 399 23.74 -25.22 -3.06
CA LEU A 399 23.23 -24.12 -3.88
C LEU A 399 24.35 -23.34 -4.57
N LEU A 400 25.44 -23.04 -3.87
CA LEU A 400 26.63 -22.42 -4.48
C LEU A 400 27.23 -23.32 -5.57
N GLY A 401 27.36 -24.61 -5.29
CA GLY A 401 27.84 -25.60 -6.26
C GLY A 401 26.98 -25.66 -7.51
N ASP A 402 25.65 -25.66 -7.36
CA ASP A 402 24.70 -25.76 -8.46
C ASP A 402 24.70 -24.49 -9.33
N ILE A 403 24.75 -23.31 -8.72
CA ILE A 403 24.76 -22.02 -9.44
C ILE A 403 26.06 -21.85 -10.24
N ILE A 404 27.21 -22.26 -9.70
CA ILE A 404 28.50 -22.14 -10.40
C ILE A 404 28.62 -23.20 -11.51
N LYS A 405 28.03 -24.38 -11.31
CA LYS A 405 28.00 -25.46 -12.32
C LYS A 405 26.92 -25.27 -13.38
N ALA A 406 25.90 -24.44 -13.11
CA ALA A 406 24.88 -24.12 -14.08
C ALA A 406 25.55 -23.49 -15.31
N PRO A 407 25.39 -24.05 -16.52
CA PRO A 407 25.87 -23.41 -17.72
C PRO A 407 25.28 -22.01 -17.78
N VAL A 408 26.10 -21.03 -18.15
CA VAL A 408 25.75 -19.59 -18.33
C VAL A 408 24.56 -19.36 -19.31
N ARG A 409 23.93 -20.41 -19.84
CA ARG A 409 22.92 -20.40 -20.91
C ARG A 409 21.50 -20.82 -20.51
N LEU A 410 21.14 -20.92 -19.23
CA LEU A 410 19.78 -21.38 -18.88
C LEU A 410 18.69 -20.29 -18.74
N PHE A 411 18.97 -19.04 -19.13
CA PHE A 411 17.92 -18.00 -19.24
C PHE A 411 18.17 -17.04 -20.41
N GLN A 412 18.54 -17.57 -21.59
CA GLN A 412 18.24 -16.88 -22.83
C GLN A 412 16.78 -17.19 -23.15
N GLU A 413 15.98 -16.14 -23.27
CA GLU A 413 14.59 -16.18 -23.72
C GLU A 413 14.47 -17.05 -24.98
N ASP A 414 13.47 -17.92 -25.02
CA ASP A 414 12.85 -18.36 -26.26
C ASP A 414 12.17 -17.13 -26.88
N ASP A 415 12.97 -16.28 -27.50
CA ASP A 415 12.52 -15.40 -28.58
C ASP A 415 12.47 -16.25 -29.85
N THR A 416 11.41 -17.05 -29.99
CA THR A 416 11.00 -17.63 -31.28
C THR A 416 9.51 -17.97 -31.28
N GLN A 417 8.65 -16.99 -31.61
CA GLN A 417 7.89 -16.89 -32.87
C GLN A 417 6.77 -15.85 -32.78
#